data_AF-A0A376D289-F1
#
_entry.id   AF-A0A376D289-F1
#
_cell.length_a   1.000
_cell.length_b   1.000
_cell.length_c   1.000
_cell.angle_alpha   90.00
_cell.angle_beta   90.00
_cell.angle_gamma   90.00
#
_symmetry.space_group_name_H-M   'P 1'
#
loop_
_entity.id
_entity.type
_entity.pdbx_description
1 polymer ?
#
loop_
_entity_poly.entity_id
_entity_poly.type
_entity_poly.pdbx_seq_one_letter_code
_entity_poly.pdbx_strand_id
1 'polypeptide(L)'
;MDITLATFDHAPDTALRGKRFRNAWAPSESYAQSRRGVLTGQYPQRGATTRITEVFEEAGYEIRQDTDEVSAAQNVFRLLEQPDPAAVASLDGVVAVCSLQTSEDGTAPMSLLWPGVAEDGESIELVSPLDLAPTLAAIAGLDVRPNAALSFDGINLVPLLRYGAAGHAALFFDNGVRMMDATLIDGTSTPPSALPRLQEEWGLWKSFMDMGPLQ
;
A
#
# COMPACT_ATOMS: atom_id res chain seq x y z
N MET A 1 -3.19 -20.98 0.69
CA MET A 1 -2.71 -19.86 -0.12
C MET A 1 -1.52 -19.21 0.58
N ASP A 2 -0.48 -18.87 -0.16
CA ASP A 2 0.71 -18.21 0.36
C ASP A 2 0.72 -16.74 -0.09
N ILE A 3 0.76 -15.82 0.88
CA ILE A 3 0.77 -14.37 0.65
C ILE A 3 1.93 -13.78 1.45
N THR A 4 2.76 -12.98 0.79
CA THR A 4 3.87 -12.25 1.40
C THR A 4 3.71 -10.75 1.20
N LEU A 5 3.90 -9.99 2.27
CA LEU A 5 4.17 -8.55 2.26
C LEU A 5 5.61 -8.34 2.74
N ALA A 6 6.48 -7.89 1.83
CA ALA A 6 7.86 -7.53 2.15
C ALA A 6 8.02 -5.99 2.12
N THR A 7 8.46 -5.41 3.23
CA THR A 7 8.69 -3.97 3.35
C THR A 7 10.17 -3.66 3.49
N PHE A 8 10.64 -2.65 2.76
CA PHE A 8 12.02 -2.14 2.82
C PHE A 8 12.02 -0.66 3.16
N ASP A 9 13.13 -0.11 3.64
CA ASP A 9 13.31 1.34 3.74
C ASP A 9 13.25 1.91 2.33
N HIS A 10 14.11 1.35 1.47
CA HIS A 10 14.11 1.53 0.03
C HIS A 10 14.20 0.16 -0.65
N ALA A 11 13.14 -0.26 -1.32
CA ALA A 11 13.09 -1.58 -1.95
C ALA A 11 14.07 -1.63 -3.14
N PRO A 12 15.00 -2.59 -3.17
CA PRO A 12 15.90 -2.73 -4.30
C PRO A 12 15.16 -3.30 -5.52
N ASP A 13 15.61 -2.94 -6.72
CA ASP A 13 14.99 -3.40 -7.96
C ASP A 13 14.96 -4.92 -8.12
N THR A 14 15.87 -5.64 -7.47
CA THR A 14 15.94 -7.11 -7.45
C THR A 14 14.83 -7.76 -6.62
N ALA A 15 14.26 -7.05 -5.66
CA ALA A 15 13.12 -7.55 -4.87
C ALA A 15 11.78 -7.30 -5.58
N LEU A 16 11.70 -6.29 -6.44
CA LEU A 16 10.46 -5.90 -7.11
C LEU A 16 10.09 -6.89 -8.23
N ARG A 17 9.00 -7.63 -8.02
CA ARG A 17 8.50 -8.71 -8.88
C ARG A 17 7.05 -8.48 -9.30
N GLY A 18 6.66 -9.07 -10.43
CA GLY A 18 5.29 -8.93 -10.95
C GLY A 18 5.03 -7.57 -11.58
N LYS A 19 3.81 -7.07 -11.37
CA LYS A 19 3.40 -5.73 -11.81
C LYS A 19 4.11 -4.66 -10.98
N ARG A 20 4.91 -3.80 -11.61
CA ARG A 20 5.56 -2.65 -10.95
C ARG A 20 4.69 -1.40 -11.03
N PHE A 21 4.64 -0.62 -9.95
CA PHE A 21 3.91 0.64 -9.89
C PHE A 21 4.88 1.81 -9.96
N ARG A 22 4.83 2.57 -11.06
CA ARG A 22 5.73 3.70 -11.33
C ARG A 22 5.30 5.01 -10.68
N ASN A 23 4.05 5.08 -10.24
CA ASN A 23 3.47 6.26 -9.60
C ASN A 23 2.96 5.93 -8.18
N ALA A 24 3.80 5.22 -7.43
CA ALA A 24 3.55 4.84 -6.05
C ALA A 24 4.15 5.87 -5.08
N TRP A 25 3.43 6.26 -4.03
CA TRP A 25 3.86 7.27 -3.06
C TRP A 25 3.66 6.77 -1.63
N ALA A 26 4.72 6.82 -0.81
CA ALA A 26 4.66 6.39 0.57
C ALA A 26 3.61 7.21 1.35
N PRO A 27 2.85 6.59 2.28
CA PRO A 27 1.81 7.29 3.03
C PRO A 27 2.32 8.46 3.89
N SER A 28 3.62 8.49 4.17
CA SER A 28 4.28 9.53 4.95
C SER A 28 5.80 9.51 4.69
N GLU A 29 6.47 10.65 4.87
CA GLU A 29 7.94 10.74 4.85
C GLU A 29 8.60 10.12 6.09
N SER A 30 7.91 10.15 7.24
CA SER A 30 8.36 9.45 8.45
C SER A 30 8.23 7.94 8.28
N TYR A 31 9.33 7.21 8.47
CA TYR A 31 9.37 5.74 8.43
C TYR A 31 8.27 5.11 9.31
N ALA A 32 8.15 5.52 10.57
CA ALA A 32 7.22 4.93 11.51
C ALA A 32 5.74 5.13 11.12
N GLN A 33 5.42 6.31 10.57
CA GLN A 33 4.08 6.62 10.08
C GLN A 33 3.80 5.90 8.75
N SER A 34 4.78 5.86 7.85
CA SER A 34 4.67 5.15 6.57
C SER A 34 4.40 3.66 6.80
N ARG A 35 5.24 3.03 7.65
CA ARG A 35 5.06 1.64 8.09
C ARG A 35 3.67 1.41 8.69
N ARG A 36 3.18 2.34 9.52
CA ARG A 36 1.82 2.22 10.08
C ARG A 36 0.79 2.17 8.97
N GLY A 37 0.83 3.10 8.02
CA GLY A 37 -0.12 3.14 6.92
C GLY A 37 -0.09 1.90 6.04
N VAL A 38 1.08 1.34 5.76
CA VAL A 38 1.21 0.07 5.02
C VAL A 38 0.58 -1.09 5.78
N LEU A 39 0.84 -1.20 7.08
CA LEU A 39 0.37 -2.33 7.86
C LEU A 39 -1.12 -2.25 8.23
N THR A 40 -1.71 -1.06 8.25
CA THR A 40 -3.14 -0.87 8.59
C THR A 40 -4.02 -0.63 7.37
N GLY A 41 -3.43 -0.24 6.24
CA GLY A 41 -4.15 0.24 5.06
C GLY A 41 -4.93 1.54 5.28
N GLN A 42 -4.58 2.30 6.31
CA GLN A 42 -5.20 3.57 6.66
C GLN A 42 -4.19 4.71 6.65
N TYR A 43 -4.66 5.92 6.46
CA TYR A 43 -3.83 7.11 6.57
C TYR A 43 -3.19 7.19 7.96
N PRO A 44 -1.88 7.47 8.08
CA PRO A 44 -1.21 7.53 9.37
C PRO A 44 -1.83 8.53 10.36
N GLN A 45 -2.46 9.58 9.82
CA GLN A 45 -3.19 10.63 10.55
C GLN A 45 -4.39 10.08 11.34
N ARG A 46 -4.97 8.94 10.94
CA ARG A 46 -6.04 8.28 11.71
C ARG A 46 -5.55 7.62 12.99
N GLY A 47 -4.25 7.40 13.12
CA GLY A 47 -3.70 6.71 14.29
C GLY A 47 -4.12 5.24 14.42
N ALA A 48 -4.53 4.60 13.33
CA ALA A 48 -4.98 3.21 13.33
C ALA A 48 -3.90 2.25 13.84
N THR A 49 -4.31 1.22 14.58
CA THR A 49 -3.40 0.26 15.21
C THR A 49 -3.60 -1.18 14.76
N THR A 50 -4.79 -1.56 14.32
CA THR A 50 -5.10 -2.91 13.83
C THR A 50 -4.36 -3.18 12.52
N ARG A 51 -3.43 -4.14 12.56
CA ARG A 51 -2.57 -4.48 11.43
C ARG A 51 -3.18 -5.59 10.59
N ILE A 52 -2.79 -5.66 9.32
CA ILE A 52 -3.12 -6.75 8.41
C ILE A 52 -2.78 -8.14 8.98
N THR A 53 -1.72 -8.27 9.78
CA THR A 53 -1.40 -9.55 10.42
C THR A 53 -2.50 -10.03 11.36
N GLU A 54 -3.15 -9.13 12.10
CA GLU A 54 -4.27 -9.47 13.00
C GLU A 54 -5.48 -9.92 12.17
N VAL A 55 -5.74 -9.25 11.04
CA VAL A 55 -6.80 -9.63 10.08
C VAL A 55 -6.63 -11.04 9.54
N PHE A 56 -5.41 -11.36 9.13
CA PHE A 56 -5.08 -12.66 8.57
C PHE A 56 -5.11 -13.74 9.66
N GLU A 57 -4.64 -13.44 10.86
CA GLU A 57 -4.70 -14.34 12.01
C GLU A 57 -6.15 -14.67 12.40
N GLU A 58 -7.03 -13.66 12.48
CA GLU A 58 -8.47 -13.85 12.71
C GLU A 58 -9.15 -14.68 11.61
N ALA A 59 -8.67 -14.58 10.37
CA ALA A 59 -9.12 -15.40 9.25
C ALA A 59 -8.52 -16.81 9.23
N GLY A 60 -7.71 -17.18 10.22
CA GLY A 60 -7.12 -18.51 10.38
C GLY A 60 -5.86 -18.75 9.54
N TYR A 61 -5.18 -17.70 9.08
CA TYR A 61 -3.86 -17.83 8.46
C TYR A 61 -2.78 -17.98 9.53
N GLU A 62 -1.76 -18.79 9.23
CA GLU A 62 -0.51 -18.77 9.99
C GLU A 62 0.26 -17.49 9.66
N ILE A 63 0.61 -16.71 10.68
CA ILE A 63 1.44 -15.52 10.51
C ILE A 63 2.91 -15.89 10.64
N ARG A 64 3.72 -15.47 9.66
CA ARG A 64 5.16 -15.72 9.64
C ARG A 64 5.99 -14.47 9.41
N GLN A 65 7.22 -14.52 9.90
CA GLN A 65 8.24 -13.47 9.75
C GLN A 65 9.55 -14.02 9.16
N ASP A 66 9.52 -15.26 8.68
CA ASP A 66 10.62 -15.98 8.06
C ASP A 66 10.30 -16.34 6.60
N THR A 67 11.33 -16.78 5.89
CA THR A 67 11.25 -17.20 4.48
C THR A 67 11.17 -18.71 4.32
N ASP A 68 10.92 -19.45 5.40
CA ASP A 68 10.93 -20.90 5.36
C ASP A 68 9.76 -21.42 4.52
N GLU A 69 10.08 -22.31 3.58
CA GLU A 69 9.10 -22.93 2.68
C GLU A 69 8.23 -23.97 3.40
N VAL A 70 8.68 -24.47 4.55
CA VAL A 70 8.00 -25.53 5.30
C VAL A 70 6.96 -24.93 6.24
N SER A 71 5.70 -24.96 5.81
CA SER A 71 4.54 -24.79 6.67
C SER A 71 3.60 -25.99 6.55
N ALA A 72 3.05 -26.44 7.69
CA ALA A 72 1.97 -27.42 7.73
C ALA A 72 0.59 -26.77 7.53
N ALA A 73 0.51 -25.43 7.56
CA ALA A 73 -0.71 -24.69 7.36
C ALA A 73 -1.09 -24.63 5.88
N GLN A 74 -2.39 -24.66 5.62
CA GLN A 74 -2.90 -24.50 4.26
C GLN A 74 -2.79 -23.05 3.78
N ASN A 75 -2.80 -22.09 4.72
CA ASN A 75 -2.85 -20.65 4.49
C ASN A 75 -1.80 -19.94 5.33
N VAL A 76 -0.88 -19.24 4.68
CA VAL A 76 0.23 -18.51 5.33
C VAL A 76 0.22 -17.06 4.88
N PHE A 77 0.35 -16.14 5.83
CA PHE A 77 0.64 -14.73 5.59
C PHE A 77 2.01 -14.39 6.16
N ARG A 78 2.95 -14.02 5.30
CA ARG A 78 4.29 -13.57 5.69
C ARG A 78 4.35 -12.05 5.72
N LEU A 79 4.74 -11.50 6.86
CA LEU A 79 5.17 -10.11 6.97
C LEU A 79 6.69 -10.10 7.16
N LEU A 80 7.41 -9.66 6.15
CA LEU A 80 8.87 -9.60 6.16
C LEU A 80 9.33 -8.15 6.17
N GLU A 81 10.03 -7.75 7.22
CA GLU A 81 10.54 -6.38 7.36
C GLU A 81 12.06 -6.37 7.17
N GLN A 82 12.53 -5.60 6.17
CA GLN A 82 13.93 -5.60 5.73
C GLN A 82 14.51 -7.00 5.44
N PRO A 83 13.81 -7.89 4.71
CA PRO A 83 14.35 -9.21 4.40
C PRO A 83 15.54 -9.12 3.43
N ASP A 84 16.27 -10.22 3.28
CA ASP A 84 17.19 -10.38 2.15
C ASP A 84 16.40 -10.35 0.83
N PRO A 85 16.70 -9.41 -0.11
CA PRO A 85 16.05 -9.35 -1.42
C PRO A 85 16.09 -10.66 -2.19
N ALA A 86 17.17 -11.44 -2.07
CA ALA A 86 17.31 -12.73 -2.76
C ALA A 86 16.31 -13.76 -2.23
N ALA A 87 16.05 -13.74 -0.91
CA ALA A 87 15.07 -14.64 -0.29
C ALA A 87 13.64 -14.26 -0.68
N VAL A 88 13.31 -12.96 -0.78
CA VAL A 88 12.00 -12.53 -1.31
C VAL A 88 11.83 -12.94 -2.77
N ALA A 89 12.91 -12.91 -3.55
CA ALA A 89 12.87 -13.26 -4.96
C ALA A 89 12.62 -14.75 -5.23
N SER A 90 12.91 -15.62 -4.25
CA SER A 90 12.65 -17.07 -4.35
C SER A 90 11.27 -17.48 -3.83
N LEU A 91 10.51 -16.58 -3.17
CA LEU A 91 9.19 -16.93 -2.64
C LEU A 91 8.18 -17.19 -3.77
N ASP A 92 7.34 -18.18 -3.54
CA ASP A 92 6.18 -18.52 -4.36
C ASP A 92 4.90 -17.81 -3.87
N GLY A 93 3.82 -17.94 -4.64
CA GLY A 93 2.52 -17.37 -4.28
C GLY A 93 2.41 -15.89 -4.59
N VAL A 94 1.61 -15.17 -3.79
CA VAL A 94 1.41 -13.73 -3.97
C VAL A 94 2.48 -13.00 -3.19
N VAL A 95 3.25 -12.14 -3.87
CA VAL A 95 4.36 -11.40 -3.26
C VAL A 95 4.18 -9.91 -3.53
N ALA A 96 3.85 -9.16 -2.50
CA ALA A 96 3.83 -7.70 -2.52
C ALA A 96 5.12 -7.15 -1.90
N VAL A 97 5.73 -6.18 -2.58
CA VAL A 97 6.95 -5.50 -2.12
C VAL A 97 6.73 -4.00 -2.14
N CYS A 98 7.14 -3.29 -1.10
CA CYS A 98 7.11 -1.83 -1.09
C CYS A 98 8.26 -1.20 -0.32
N SER A 99 8.56 0.04 -0.69
CA SER A 99 9.41 0.96 0.07
C SER A 99 8.57 1.74 1.09
N LEU A 100 9.11 1.89 2.28
CA LEU A 100 8.54 2.70 3.36
C LEU A 100 9.02 4.14 3.31
N GLN A 101 10.12 4.41 2.62
CA GLN A 101 10.65 5.74 2.38
C GLN A 101 10.72 6.03 0.89
N THR A 102 10.73 7.32 0.56
CA THR A 102 10.71 7.80 -0.82
C THR A 102 12.12 7.78 -1.44
N SER A 103 12.18 7.47 -2.72
CA SER A 103 13.34 7.63 -3.59
C SER A 103 13.61 9.11 -3.89
N GLU A 104 14.72 9.41 -4.57
CA GLU A 104 15.12 10.79 -4.92
C GLU A 104 14.06 11.53 -5.76
N ASP A 105 13.28 10.81 -6.56
CA ASP A 105 12.18 11.36 -7.37
C ASP A 105 10.87 11.53 -6.59
N GLY A 106 10.89 11.22 -5.28
CA GLY A 106 9.77 11.27 -4.37
C GLY A 106 8.86 10.04 -4.39
N THR A 107 9.03 9.11 -5.33
CA THR A 107 8.21 7.89 -5.40
C THR A 107 8.62 6.88 -4.33
N ALA A 108 7.76 5.91 -4.04
CA ALA A 108 8.07 4.79 -3.16
C ALA A 108 7.95 3.48 -3.96
N PRO A 109 9.07 2.88 -4.40
CA PRO A 109 9.05 1.69 -5.25
C PRO A 109 8.15 0.60 -4.67
N MET A 110 7.23 0.11 -5.48
CA MET A 110 6.22 -0.87 -5.11
C MET A 110 5.92 -1.84 -6.25
N SER A 111 5.70 -3.11 -5.94
CA SER A 111 5.32 -4.13 -6.91
C SER A 111 4.43 -5.20 -6.30
N LEU A 112 3.68 -5.91 -7.14
CA LEU A 112 2.87 -7.05 -6.74
C LEU A 112 2.96 -8.16 -7.79
N LEU A 113 3.48 -9.32 -7.36
CA LEU A 113 3.42 -10.57 -8.09
C LEU A 113 2.18 -11.35 -7.66
N TRP A 114 1.32 -11.67 -8.62
CA TRP A 114 0.19 -12.57 -8.43
C TRP A 114 0.15 -13.59 -9.57
N PRO A 115 0.53 -14.86 -9.31
CA PRO A 115 0.55 -15.89 -10.33
C PRO A 115 -0.78 -16.01 -11.09
N GLY A 116 -0.71 -16.05 -12.41
CA GLY A 116 -1.85 -16.10 -13.33
C GLY A 116 -2.69 -14.81 -13.41
N VAL A 117 -2.29 -13.72 -12.76
CA VAL A 117 -3.03 -12.44 -12.77
C VAL A 117 -2.13 -11.24 -13.07
N ALA A 118 -1.03 -11.11 -12.35
CA ALA A 118 -0.10 -9.98 -12.42
C ALA A 118 1.34 -10.50 -12.28
N GLU A 119 1.87 -11.05 -13.37
CA GLU A 119 3.20 -11.68 -13.40
C GLU A 119 4.28 -10.76 -13.95
N ASP A 120 3.89 -9.72 -14.69
CA ASP A 120 4.78 -8.74 -15.28
C ASP A 120 4.11 -7.38 -15.54
N GLY A 121 4.88 -6.49 -16.15
CA GLY A 121 4.43 -5.20 -16.65
C GLY A 121 4.46 -4.07 -15.63
N GLU A 122 4.00 -2.91 -16.06
CA GLU A 122 4.03 -1.68 -15.26
C GLU A 122 2.66 -1.01 -15.22
N SER A 123 2.40 -0.26 -14.15
CA SER A 123 1.26 0.65 -14.01
C SER A 123 1.76 2.05 -13.67
N ILE A 124 1.13 3.06 -14.30
CA ILE A 124 1.38 4.48 -14.03
C ILE A 124 0.25 5.13 -13.22
N GLU A 125 -0.75 4.34 -12.82
CA GLU A 125 -1.84 4.81 -11.97
C GLU A 125 -1.32 5.25 -10.60
N LEU A 126 -1.95 6.29 -10.04
CA LEU A 126 -1.60 6.81 -8.73
C LEU A 126 -1.98 5.79 -7.65
N VAL A 127 -0.99 5.30 -6.92
CA VAL A 127 -1.18 4.29 -5.87
C VAL A 127 -0.28 4.58 -4.67
N SER A 128 -0.48 3.87 -3.57
CA SER A 128 0.33 3.97 -2.38
C SER A 128 0.58 2.61 -1.75
N PRO A 129 1.72 2.40 -1.05
CA PRO A 129 1.92 1.23 -0.20
C PRO A 129 0.79 0.94 0.80
N LEU A 130 -0.01 1.95 1.22
CA LEU A 130 -1.19 1.74 2.06
C LEU A 130 -2.33 0.96 1.34
N ASP A 131 -2.27 0.84 0.02
CA ASP A 131 -3.21 0.02 -0.77
C ASP A 131 -2.92 -1.48 -0.67
N LEU A 132 -1.73 -1.87 -0.22
CA LEU A 132 -1.34 -3.28 -0.18
C LEU A 132 -2.17 -4.06 0.84
N ALA A 133 -2.50 -3.46 2.00
CA ALA A 133 -3.32 -4.14 2.99
C ALA A 133 -4.72 -4.54 2.47
N PRO A 134 -5.56 -3.60 1.95
CA PRO A 134 -6.85 -3.98 1.37
C PRO A 134 -6.72 -4.87 0.13
N THR A 135 -5.65 -4.71 -0.66
CA THR A 135 -5.44 -5.55 -1.85
C THR A 135 -5.15 -7.00 -1.47
N LEU A 136 -4.23 -7.24 -0.53
CA LEU A 136 -3.87 -8.59 -0.08
C LEU A 136 -5.04 -9.28 0.63
N ALA A 137 -5.79 -8.54 1.46
CA ALA A 137 -7.01 -9.04 2.07
C ALA A 137 -8.06 -9.45 1.03
N ALA A 138 -8.28 -8.65 -0.02
CA ALA A 138 -9.18 -8.99 -1.11
C ALA A 138 -8.72 -10.21 -1.92
N ILE A 139 -7.41 -10.34 -2.17
CA ILE A 139 -6.79 -11.49 -2.83
C ILE A 139 -7.03 -12.77 -2.01
N ALA A 140 -6.96 -12.69 -0.68
CA ALA A 140 -7.29 -13.78 0.24
C ALA A 140 -8.80 -14.07 0.35
N GLY A 141 -9.66 -13.29 -0.32
CA GLY A 141 -11.11 -13.42 -0.24
C GLY A 141 -11.73 -12.88 1.06
N LEU A 142 -10.99 -12.05 1.80
CA LEU A 142 -11.47 -11.40 3.02
C LEU A 142 -12.34 -10.19 2.68
N ASP A 143 -13.29 -9.87 3.57
CA ASP A 143 -14.18 -8.72 3.37
C ASP A 143 -13.45 -7.40 3.65
N VAL A 144 -13.28 -6.60 2.60
CA VAL A 144 -12.59 -5.29 2.63
C VAL A 144 -13.56 -4.12 2.41
N ARG A 145 -14.87 -4.35 2.55
CA ARG A 145 -15.87 -3.28 2.40
C ARG A 145 -15.71 -2.23 3.51
N PRO A 146 -16.02 -0.95 3.26
CA PRO A 146 -15.86 0.13 4.25
C PRO A 146 -16.56 -0.08 5.61
N ASN A 147 -17.57 -0.96 5.67
CA ASN A 147 -18.32 -1.30 6.88
C ASN A 147 -17.90 -2.64 7.51
N ALA A 148 -16.86 -3.31 6.97
CA ALA A 148 -16.25 -4.46 7.61
C ALA A 148 -15.48 -4.01 8.87
N ALA A 149 -15.04 -4.94 9.72
CA ALA A 149 -14.24 -4.63 10.91
C ALA A 149 -12.95 -3.85 10.59
N LEU A 150 -12.56 -3.81 9.31
CA LEU A 150 -11.46 -3.03 8.77
C LEU A 150 -11.99 -2.00 7.79
N SER A 151 -11.99 -0.73 8.22
CA SER A 151 -12.12 0.41 7.32
C SER A 151 -10.74 0.74 6.78
N PHE A 152 -10.53 0.59 5.47
CA PHE A 152 -9.29 0.96 4.80
C PHE A 152 -9.47 2.31 4.10
N ASP A 153 -8.47 3.19 4.20
CA ASP A 153 -8.37 4.35 3.30
C ASP A 153 -7.69 3.96 1.97
N GLY A 154 -6.88 2.91 2.00
CA GLY A 154 -6.30 2.31 0.80
C GLY A 154 -7.37 1.70 -0.08
N ILE A 155 -7.11 1.67 -1.38
CA ILE A 155 -8.00 1.04 -2.34
C ILE A 155 -7.56 -0.40 -2.63
N ASN A 156 -8.54 -1.27 -2.88
CA ASN A 156 -8.27 -2.60 -3.40
C ASN A 156 -7.80 -2.50 -4.86
N LEU A 157 -6.55 -2.87 -5.13
CA LEU A 157 -5.93 -2.82 -6.47
C LEU A 157 -6.28 -4.02 -7.35
N VAL A 158 -7.06 -5.02 -6.90
CA VAL A 158 -7.46 -6.18 -7.73
C VAL A 158 -8.10 -5.78 -9.06
N PRO A 159 -9.02 -4.78 -9.14
CA PRO A 159 -9.55 -4.31 -10.41
C PRO A 159 -8.48 -3.70 -11.33
N LEU A 160 -7.50 -2.99 -10.77
CA LEU A 160 -6.36 -2.46 -11.52
C LEU A 160 -5.50 -3.60 -12.06
N LEU A 161 -5.17 -4.58 -11.22
CA LEU A 161 -4.33 -5.73 -11.59
C LEU A 161 -4.96 -6.59 -12.68
N ARG A 162 -6.27 -6.82 -12.62
CA ARG A 162 -6.98 -7.69 -13.58
C ARG A 162 -7.40 -6.98 -14.86
N TYR A 163 -7.75 -5.70 -14.77
CA TYR A 163 -8.47 -5.01 -15.84
C TYR A 163 -7.89 -3.63 -16.19
N GLY A 164 -6.82 -3.19 -15.54
CA GLY A 164 -6.25 -1.86 -15.76
C GLY A 164 -7.17 -0.72 -15.31
N ALA A 165 -8.01 -0.96 -14.29
CA ALA A 165 -8.81 0.09 -13.67
C ALA A 165 -7.93 1.21 -13.07
N ALA A 166 -8.51 2.39 -12.91
CA ALA A 166 -7.83 3.55 -12.35
C ALA A 166 -7.43 3.34 -10.88
N GLY A 167 -6.35 4.01 -10.47
CA GLY A 167 -5.91 4.08 -9.08
C GLY A 167 -6.64 5.16 -8.28
N HIS A 168 -5.95 5.75 -7.31
CA HIS A 168 -6.46 6.88 -6.53
C HIS A 168 -6.71 8.10 -7.42
N ALA A 169 -7.83 8.79 -7.18
CA ALA A 169 -8.02 10.13 -7.72
C ALA A 169 -7.08 11.14 -7.03
N ALA A 170 -6.84 10.94 -5.73
CA ALA A 170 -5.98 11.78 -4.91
C ALA A 170 -5.37 10.99 -3.75
N LEU A 171 -4.11 11.30 -3.42
CA LEU A 171 -3.43 10.89 -2.20
C LEU A 171 -3.19 12.11 -1.32
N PHE A 172 -3.53 12.00 -0.04
CA PHE A 172 -3.44 13.09 0.92
C PHE A 172 -2.27 12.87 1.90
N PHE A 173 -1.59 13.95 2.24
CA PHE A 173 -0.43 13.99 3.12
C PHE A 173 -0.56 15.15 4.13
N ASP A 174 0.27 15.13 5.17
CA ASP A 174 0.30 16.18 6.20
C ASP A 174 0.57 17.58 5.63
N ASN A 175 1.30 17.64 4.52
CA ASN A 175 1.71 18.88 3.86
C ASN A 175 1.09 19.07 2.47
N GLY A 176 0.16 18.20 2.03
CA GLY A 176 -0.39 18.36 0.70
C GLY A 176 -1.34 17.30 0.18
N VAL A 177 -1.62 17.40 -1.12
CA VAL A 177 -2.39 16.44 -1.90
C VAL A 177 -1.72 16.21 -3.25
N ARG A 178 -1.73 14.96 -3.71
CA ARG A 178 -1.23 14.55 -5.03
C ARG A 178 -2.36 13.90 -5.82
N MET A 179 -2.51 14.32 -7.06
CA MET A 179 -3.40 13.71 -8.04
C MET A 179 -2.58 13.28 -9.27
N MET A 180 -3.21 12.61 -10.23
CA MET A 180 -2.55 12.21 -11.47
C MET A 180 -1.99 13.39 -12.28
N ASP A 181 -2.70 14.52 -12.27
CA ASP A 181 -2.42 15.68 -13.11
C ASP A 181 -1.82 16.87 -12.36
N ALA A 182 -1.88 16.88 -11.03
CA ALA A 182 -1.50 18.02 -10.22
C ALA A 182 -1.07 17.65 -8.80
N THR A 183 -0.23 18.49 -8.21
CA THR A 183 0.23 18.35 -6.83
C THR A 183 0.13 19.68 -6.09
N LEU A 184 -0.12 19.62 -4.79
CA LEU A 184 0.03 20.71 -3.85
C LEU A 184 0.87 20.15 -2.70
N ILE A 185 2.08 20.66 -2.51
CA ILE A 185 3.01 20.25 -1.46
C ILE A 185 3.61 21.51 -0.84
N ASP A 186 3.57 21.63 0.49
CA ASP A 186 4.10 22.78 1.24
C ASP A 186 3.56 24.13 0.71
N GLY A 187 2.28 24.15 0.33
CA GLY A 187 1.61 25.33 -0.21
C GLY A 187 1.96 25.67 -1.67
N THR A 188 2.85 24.92 -2.31
CA THR A 188 3.23 25.09 -3.71
C THR A 188 2.48 24.10 -4.58
N SER A 189 1.80 24.59 -5.62
CA SER A 189 1.10 23.73 -6.58
C SER A 189 1.80 23.61 -7.92
N THR A 190 1.73 22.41 -8.51
CA THR A 190 2.16 22.13 -9.86
C THR A 190 1.03 21.43 -10.61
N PRO A 191 0.48 22.00 -11.71
CA PRO A 191 0.76 23.34 -12.21
C PRO A 191 0.23 24.43 -11.25
N PRO A 192 0.79 25.67 -11.27
CA PRO A 192 0.35 26.77 -10.39
C PRO A 192 -1.14 27.12 -10.52
N SER A 193 -1.74 26.88 -11.69
CA SER A 193 -3.16 27.11 -11.95
C SER A 193 -4.08 26.17 -11.15
N ALA A 194 -3.57 25.03 -10.67
CA ALA A 194 -4.34 24.07 -9.89
C ALA A 194 -4.48 24.48 -8.42
N LEU A 195 -3.76 25.51 -7.94
CA LEU A 195 -3.70 25.89 -6.53
C LEU A 195 -5.07 26.00 -5.84
N PRO A 196 -6.07 26.72 -6.39
CA PRO A 196 -7.34 26.92 -5.69
C PRO A 196 -8.08 25.60 -5.45
N ARG A 197 -8.14 24.74 -6.48
CA ARG A 197 -8.78 23.42 -6.41
C ARG A 197 -8.08 22.51 -5.41
N LEU A 198 -6.75 22.45 -5.46
CA LEU A 198 -6.00 21.55 -4.58
C LEU A 198 -6.03 22.01 -3.11
N GLN A 199 -6.07 23.31 -2.87
CA GLN A 199 -6.24 23.86 -1.51
C GLN A 199 -7.60 23.50 -0.93
N GLU A 200 -8.67 23.59 -1.73
CA GLU A 200 -10.02 23.19 -1.34
C GLU A 200 -10.08 21.69 -0.99
N GLU A 201 -9.61 20.84 -1.90
CA GLU A 201 -9.60 19.37 -1.72
C GLU A 201 -8.81 18.95 -0.47
N TRP A 202 -7.60 19.51 -0.30
CA TRP A 202 -6.77 19.21 0.85
C TRP A 202 -7.38 19.74 2.16
N GLY A 203 -7.99 20.94 2.12
CA GLY A 203 -8.67 21.52 3.27
C GLY A 203 -9.88 20.69 3.71
N LEU A 204 -10.67 20.22 2.75
CA LEU A 204 -11.82 19.34 3.01
C LEU A 204 -11.36 18.02 3.64
N TRP A 205 -10.34 17.39 3.09
CA TRP A 205 -9.78 16.15 3.64
C TRP A 205 -9.29 16.33 5.09
N LYS A 206 -8.58 17.43 5.41
CA LYS A 206 -8.16 17.71 6.78
C LYS A 206 -9.33 17.81 7.74
N SER A 207 -10.41 18.48 7.31
CA SER A 207 -11.61 18.59 8.13
C SER A 207 -12.23 17.23 8.45
N PHE A 208 -12.13 16.24 7.53
CA PHE A 208 -12.54 14.87 7.80
C PHE A 208 -11.63 14.17 8.80
N MET A 209 -10.31 14.37 8.70
CA MET A 209 -9.35 13.75 9.63
C MET A 209 -9.48 14.30 11.06
N ASP A 210 -9.79 15.58 11.21
CA ASP A 210 -10.01 16.22 12.52
C ASP A 210 -11.26 15.70 13.26
N MET A 211 -12.20 15.05 12.56
CA MET A 211 -13.37 14.41 13.19
C MET A 211 -13.04 13.10 13.91
N GLY A 212 -11.78 12.65 13.87
CA GLY A 212 -11.31 11.45 14.56
C GLY A 212 -11.53 10.15 13.77
N PRO A 213 -11.05 9.01 14.29
CA PRO A 213 -11.18 7.73 13.61
C PRO A 213 -12.66 7.33 13.50
N LEU A 214 -13.05 6.87 12.31
CA LEU A 214 -14.27 6.08 12.13
C LEU A 214 -13.94 4.67 12.63
N GLN A 215 -14.09 4.42 13.93
CA GLN A 215 -13.99 3.10 14.55
C GLN A 215 -15.35 2.71 15.11
#